data_AF-A0A1F8UAJ6-F1
#
_entry.id   AF-A0A1F8UAJ6-F1
#
_cell.length_a   1.000
_cell.length_b   1.000
_cell.length_c   1.000
_cell.angle_alpha   90.00
_cell.angle_beta   90.00
_cell.angle_gamma   90.00
#
_symmetry.space_group_name_H-M   'P 1'
#
loop_
_entity.id
_entity.type
_entity.pdbx_description
1 polymer ?
#
loop_
_entity_poly.entity_id
_entity_poly.type
_entity_poly.pdbx_seq_one_letter_code
_entity_poly.pdbx_strand_id
1 'polypeptide(L)'
;MRCGRFLGFGYNGSIILALVLILAVILFYFLIRDYFNKKSNPNNIKFLDILKQRYVQNEISSEEYMERKTIIEEEKSEDFTVLILKERYAKGEIDSKEFYERLNDLK
;
A
#
# COMPACT_ATOMS: atom_id res chain seq x y z
N MET A 1 -27.52 -33.75 27.83
CA MET A 1 -28.09 -32.70 26.96
C MET A 1 -28.01 -31.38 27.70
N ARG A 2 -27.08 -30.48 27.34
CA ARG A 2 -26.92 -29.18 28.00
C ARG A 2 -27.77 -28.15 27.26
N CYS A 3 -28.92 -27.82 27.84
CA CYS A 3 -29.87 -26.85 27.31
C CYS A 3 -29.20 -25.47 27.19
N GLY A 4 -29.36 -24.88 26.00
CA GLY A 4 -28.88 -23.55 25.67
C GLY A 4 -29.47 -22.52 26.62
N ARG A 5 -28.58 -21.80 27.31
CA ARG A 5 -28.94 -20.58 28.03
C ARG A 5 -29.47 -19.58 27.01
N PHE A 6 -30.79 -19.46 26.96
CA PHE A 6 -31.47 -18.26 26.48
C PHE A 6 -30.91 -17.08 27.29
N LEU A 7 -29.94 -16.37 26.69
CA LEU A 7 -29.45 -15.09 27.19
C LEU A 7 -30.58 -14.09 26.99
N GLY A 8 -31.39 -13.93 28.04
CA GLY A 8 -32.41 -12.91 28.14
C GLY A 8 -31.78 -11.52 28.15
N PHE A 9 -31.58 -10.96 26.97
CA PHE A 9 -31.50 -9.52 26.80
C PHE A 9 -32.92 -9.06 26.49
N GLY A 10 -33.56 -8.39 27.46
CA GLY A 10 -34.85 -7.72 27.22
C GLY A 10 -34.75 -6.74 26.04
N TYR A 11 -35.90 -6.20 25.60
CA TYR A 11 -36.00 -5.30 24.44
C TYR A 11 -34.89 -4.22 24.40
N ASN A 12 -34.56 -3.61 25.54
CA ASN A 12 -33.49 -2.62 25.67
C ASN A 12 -32.08 -3.20 25.45
N GLY A 13 -31.81 -4.43 25.86
CA GLY A 13 -30.55 -5.10 25.64
C GLY A 13 -30.31 -5.47 24.18
N SER A 14 -31.37 -5.83 23.45
CA SER A 14 -31.31 -6.08 22.01
C SER A 14 -30.99 -4.81 21.21
N ILE A 15 -31.53 -3.66 21.64
CA ILE A 15 -31.25 -2.35 21.03
C ILE A 15 -29.79 -1.94 21.25
N ILE A 16 -29.29 -2.10 22.48
CA ILE A 16 -27.88 -1.79 22.81
C ILE A 16 -26.94 -2.67 21.98
N LEU A 17 -27.24 -3.96 21.87
CA LEU A 17 -26.44 -4.90 21.07
C LEU A 17 -26.48 -4.55 19.58
N ALA A 18 -27.64 -4.17 19.05
CA ALA A 18 -27.78 -3.70 17.67
C ALA A 18 -26.94 -2.44 17.40
N LEU A 19 -26.94 -1.46 18.32
CA LEU A 19 -26.12 -0.25 18.19
C LEU A 19 -24.62 -0.58 18.21
N VAL A 20 -24.18 -1.47 19.10
CA VAL A 20 -22.78 -1.90 19.18
C VAL A 20 -22.36 -2.60 17.88
N LEU A 21 -23.20 -3.47 17.32
CA LEU A 21 -22.91 -4.13 16.04
C LEU A 21 -22.84 -3.14 14.87
N ILE A 22 -23.76 -2.19 14.80
CA ILE A 22 -23.73 -1.13 13.77
C ILE A 22 -22.42 -0.33 13.89
N LEU A 23 -22.04 0.06 15.10
CA LEU A 23 -20.82 0.82 15.36
C LEU A 23 -19.57 0.00 15.01
N ALA A 24 -19.56 -1.31 15.33
CA ALA A 24 -18.49 -2.22 14.93
C ALA A 24 -18.36 -2.35 13.41
N VAL A 25 -19.47 -2.44 12.68
CA VAL A 25 -19.47 -2.47 11.20
C VAL A 25 -18.95 -1.17 10.62
N ILE A 26 -19.33 -0.01 11.18
CA ILE A 26 -18.82 1.30 10.74
C ILE A 26 -17.31 1.40 10.95
N LEU A 27 -16.81 0.99 12.12
CA LEU A 27 -15.38 0.96 12.40
C LEU A 27 -14.63 0.01 11.47
N PHE A 28 -15.17 -1.19 11.25
CA PHE A 28 -14.58 -2.18 10.35
C PHE A 28 -14.52 -1.66 8.91
N TYR A 29 -15.59 -1.00 8.44
CA TYR A 29 -15.61 -0.34 7.14
C TYR A 29 -14.52 0.74 7.02
N PHE A 30 -14.35 1.59 8.04
CA PHE A 30 -13.30 2.60 8.06
C PHE A 30 -11.90 1.99 8.04
N LEU A 31 -11.65 0.93 8.81
CA LEU A 31 -10.36 0.23 8.82
C LEU A 31 -10.03 -0.39 7.46
N ILE A 32 -11.00 -1.05 6.81
CA ILE A 32 -10.84 -1.57 5.45
C ILE A 32 -10.56 -0.42 4.49
N ARG A 33 -11.38 0.63 4.52
CA ARG A 33 -11.21 1.78 3.63
C ARG A 33 -9.83 2.41 3.77
N ASP A 34 -9.30 2.55 4.98
CA ASP A 34 -7.98 3.12 5.22
C ASP A 34 -6.85 2.18 4.77
N TYR A 35 -7.01 0.87 4.98
CA TYR A 35 -6.06 -0.14 4.49
C TYR A 35 -5.99 -0.20 2.96
N PHE A 36 -7.14 -0.12 2.28
CA PHE A 36 -7.22 -0.17 0.82
C PHE A 36 -6.98 1.20 0.15
N ASN A 37 -7.18 2.32 0.86
CA ASN A 37 -6.80 3.65 0.39
C ASN A 37 -5.29 3.91 0.59
N LYS A 38 -4.43 2.94 0.25
CA LYS A 38 -3.07 3.26 -0.18
C LYS A 38 -3.21 4.03 -1.49
N LYS A 39 -3.37 5.34 -1.37
CA LYS A 39 -3.43 6.30 -2.47
C LYS A 39 -2.22 6.05 -3.37
N SER A 40 -2.44 5.40 -4.51
CA SER A 40 -1.37 5.16 -5.48
C SER A 40 -0.95 6.52 -6.00
N ASN A 41 0.28 6.93 -5.67
CA ASN A 41 0.80 8.22 -6.08
C ASN A 41 0.83 8.26 -7.62
N PRO A 42 0.24 9.27 -8.30
CA PRO A 42 0.22 9.32 -9.77
C PRO A 42 1.62 9.25 -10.38
N ASN A 43 2.66 9.71 -9.67
CA ASN A 43 4.04 9.59 -10.10
C ASN A 43 4.57 8.15 -10.01
N ASN A 44 4.19 7.39 -8.98
CA ASN A 44 4.56 5.98 -8.87
C ASN A 44 3.96 5.17 -10.03
N ILE A 45 2.75 5.51 -10.49
CA ILE A 45 2.16 4.87 -11.69
C ILE A 45 3.07 5.07 -12.90
N LYS A 46 3.56 6.29 -13.12
CA LYS A 46 4.49 6.59 -14.24
C LYS A 46 5.78 5.77 -14.15
N PHE A 47 6.39 5.69 -12.98
CA PHE A 47 7.65 4.95 -12.80
C PHE A 47 7.45 3.43 -12.97
N LEU A 48 6.34 2.91 -12.47
CA LEU A 48 5.97 1.50 -12.64
C LEU A 48 5.69 1.16 -14.11
N ASP A 49 5.11 2.08 -14.88
CA ASP A 49 4.88 1.87 -16.30
C ASP A 49 6.18 1.84 -17.10
N ILE A 50 7.17 2.69 -16.76
CA ILE A 50 8.53 2.60 -17.32
C ILE A 50 9.15 1.21 -17.04
N LEU A 51 9.06 0.74 -15.80
CA LEU A 51 9.58 -0.59 -15.44
C LEU A 51 8.88 -1.72 -16.19
N LYS A 52 7.54 -1.66 -16.31
CA LYS A 52 6.77 -2.67 -17.05
C LYS A 52 7.15 -2.69 -18.52
N GLN A 53 7.33 -1.52 -19.13
CA GLN A 53 7.73 -1.42 -20.52
C GLN A 53 9.07 -2.14 -20.75
N ARG A 54 10.06 -1.88 -19.89
CA ARG A 54 11.38 -2.51 -19.99
C ARG A 54 11.35 -4.01 -19.74
N TYR A 55 10.51 -4.47 -18.82
CA TYR A 55 10.29 -5.89 -18.59
C TYR A 55 9.69 -6.58 -19.83
N VAL A 56 8.67 -5.98 -20.45
CA VAL A 56 8.06 -6.51 -21.69
C VAL A 56 9.05 -6.50 -22.86
N GLN A 57 9.96 -5.54 -22.88
CA GLN A 57 11.06 -5.48 -23.86
C GLN A 57 12.19 -6.49 -23.57
N ASN A 58 12.09 -7.30 -22.50
CA ASN A 58 13.13 -8.20 -22.02
C ASN A 58 14.48 -7.49 -21.71
N GLU A 59 14.45 -6.20 -21.37
CA GLU A 59 15.67 -5.45 -20.98
C GLU A 59 16.10 -5.76 -19.55
N ILE A 60 15.17 -6.20 -18.70
CA ILE A 60 15.38 -6.51 -17.29
C ILE A 60 14.79 -7.88 -16.95
N SER A 61 15.39 -8.59 -16.00
CA SER A 61 14.87 -9.87 -15.54
C SER A 61 13.62 -9.69 -14.66
N SER A 62 12.88 -10.78 -14.42
CA SER A 62 11.76 -10.77 -13.47
C SER A 62 12.19 -10.43 -12.05
N GLU A 63 13.40 -10.85 -11.67
CA GLU A 63 13.99 -10.58 -10.35
C GLU A 63 14.31 -9.09 -10.20
N GLU A 64 15.00 -8.50 -11.18
CA GLU A 64 15.30 -7.06 -11.20
C GLU A 64 14.03 -6.21 -11.24
N TYR A 65 13.02 -6.64 -12.01
CA TYR A 65 11.72 -5.96 -12.04
C TYR A 65 11.08 -5.90 -10.64
N MET A 66 11.06 -7.03 -9.93
CA MET A 66 10.46 -7.13 -8.60
C MET A 66 11.24 -6.34 -7.55
N GLU A 67 12.57 -6.36 -7.60
CA GLU A 67 13.42 -5.54 -6.73
C GLU A 67 13.12 -4.05 -6.95
N ARG A 68 13.22 -3.57 -8.19
CA ARG A 68 13.02 -2.15 -8.53
C ARG A 68 11.62 -1.67 -8.19
N LYS A 69 10.60 -2.50 -8.45
CA LYS A 69 9.21 -2.21 -8.11
C LYS A 69 9.03 -1.98 -6.61
N THR A 70 9.60 -2.88 -5.79
CA THR A 70 9.47 -2.81 -4.34
C THR A 70 10.04 -1.51 -3.80
N ILE A 71 11.22 -1.12 -4.27
CA ILE A 71 11.91 0.11 -3.84
C ILE A 71 11.10 1.37 -4.18
N ILE A 72 10.51 1.43 -5.38
CA ILE A 72 9.69 2.57 -5.81
C ILE A 72 8.37 2.66 -5.01
N GLU A 73 7.79 1.53 -4.64
CA GLU A 73 6.55 1.46 -3.85
C GLU A 73 6.78 1.76 -2.36
N GLU A 74 7.93 1.38 -1.81
CA GLU A 74 8.30 1.63 -0.40
C GLU A 74 8.61 3.09 -0.11
N GLU A 75 9.34 3.77 -1.01
CA GLU A 75 9.66 5.18 -0.83
C GLU A 75 8.44 6.04 -1.13
N LYS A 76 7.83 6.62 -0.08
CA LYS A 76 6.60 7.43 -0.18
C LYS A 76 6.87 8.91 -0.35
N SER A 77 8.13 9.35 -0.33
CA SER A 77 8.47 10.76 -0.52
C SER A 77 7.97 11.27 -1.87
N GLU A 78 7.30 12.42 -1.79
CA GLU A 78 6.80 13.22 -2.91
C GLU A 78 7.77 14.36 -3.26
N ASP A 79 8.94 14.43 -2.61
CA ASP A 79 9.94 15.43 -2.93
C ASP A 79 10.37 15.31 -4.40
N PHE A 80 10.45 16.45 -5.08
CA PHE A 80 10.75 16.54 -6.50
C PHE A 80 12.10 15.88 -6.83
N THR A 81 13.10 16.05 -5.97
CA THR A 81 14.43 15.46 -6.15
C THR A 81 14.37 13.93 -6.07
N VAL A 82 13.62 13.41 -5.10
CA VAL A 82 13.40 11.96 -4.95
C VAL A 82 12.58 11.40 -6.12
N LEU A 83 11.62 12.15 -6.66
CA LEU A 83 10.88 11.75 -7.87
C LEU A 83 11.79 11.61 -9.09
N ILE A 84 12.72 12.56 -9.30
CA ILE A 84 13.73 12.45 -10.37
C ILE A 84 14.61 11.22 -10.14
N LEU A 85 15.03 10.97 -8.90
CA LEU A 85 15.86 9.82 -8.56
C LEU A 85 15.14 8.49 -8.87
N LYS A 86 13.85 8.38 -8.51
CA LYS A 86 13.00 7.23 -8.84
C LYS A 86 12.85 7.05 -10.35
N GLU A 87 12.71 8.14 -11.10
CA GLU A 87 12.61 8.08 -12.57
C GLU A 87 13.89 7.48 -13.18
N ARG A 88 15.06 7.98 -12.78
CA ARG A 88 16.36 7.47 -13.25
C ARG A 88 16.56 6.00 -12.89
N TYR A 89 16.15 5.62 -11.68
CA TYR A 89 16.19 4.23 -11.23
C TYR A 89 15.24 3.33 -12.05
N ALA A 90 14.02 3.77 -12.35
CA ALA A 90 13.09 3.02 -13.21
C ALA A 90 13.63 2.83 -14.64
N LYS A 91 14.27 3.88 -15.18
CA LYS A 91 14.96 3.84 -16.49
C LYS A 91 16.21 2.96 -16.50
N GLY A 92 16.73 2.57 -15.33
CA GLY A 92 17.94 1.78 -15.24
C GLY A 92 19.23 2.57 -15.39
N GLU A 93 19.15 3.89 -15.28
CA GLU A 93 20.33 4.77 -15.34
C GLU A 93 21.21 4.65 -14.09
N ILE A 94 20.62 4.23 -12.97
CA ILE A 94 21.30 4.02 -11.69
C ILE A 94 20.91 2.65 -11.10
N ASP A 95 21.80 2.09 -10.27
CA ASP A 95 21.56 0.83 -9.55
C ASP A 95 20.89 1.06 -8.19
N SER A 96 20.53 -0.04 -7.50
CA SER A 96 19.87 0.04 -6.19
C SER A 96 20.76 0.68 -5.12
N LYS A 97 22.07 0.44 -5.17
CA LYS A 97 23.04 0.96 -4.20
C LYS A 97 23.18 2.47 -4.32
N GLU A 98 23.41 2.97 -5.53
CA GLU A 98 23.52 4.39 -5.85
C GLU A 98 22.20 5.13 -5.57
N PHE A 99 21.06 4.47 -5.82
CA PHE A 99 19.76 5.02 -5.43
C PHE A 99 19.68 5.26 -3.92
N TYR A 100 20.05 4.29 -3.09
CA TYR A 100 19.99 4.43 -1.64
C TYR A 100 21.01 5.44 -1.10
N GLU A 101 22.23 5.47 -1.64
CA GLU A 101 23.24 6.46 -1.26
C GLU A 101 22.71 7.89 -1.50
N ARG A 102 22.24 8.18 -2.72
CA ARG A 102 21.70 9.50 -3.05
C ARG A 102 20.42 9.83 -2.31
N LEU A 103 19.57 8.84 -2.03
CA LEU A 103 18.35 9.03 -1.25
C LEU A 103 18.68 9.42 0.21
N ASN A 104 19.74 8.83 0.78
CA ASN A 104 20.18 9.12 2.13
C ASN A 104 20.81 10.52 2.25
N ASP A 105 21.53 10.97 1.21
CA ASP A 105 22.09 12.34 1.15
C ASP A 105 21.01 13.43 1.09
N LEU A 106 19.78 13.07 0.71
CA LEU A 106 18.63 13.99 0.57
C LEU A 106 17.71 14.01 1.81
N LYS A 107 17.94 13.16 2.81
CA LYS A 107 17.14 13.06 4.04
C LYS A 107 17.79 13.82 5.19
#